data_AF-A0A2N3QNR4-F1
#
_entry.id   AF-A0A2N3QNR4-F1
#
_cell.length_a   1.000
_cell.length_b   1.000
_cell.length_c   1.000
_cell.angle_alpha   90.00
_cell.angle_beta   90.00
_cell.angle_gamma   90.00
#
_symmetry.space_group_name_H-M   'P 1'
#
loop_
_entity.id
_entity.type
_entity.pdbx_description
1 polymer ?
#
loop_
_entity_poly.entity_id
_entity_poly.type
_entity_poly.pdbx_seq_one_letter_code
_entity_poly.pdbx_strand_id
1 'polypeptide(L)'
;MLGMPGSRKALQRHMQVALAFNNESAIIEVPDLLGALLMKIASWREAPQGNIDRHLVDAATLASLIDAPEQELLRLNNASDSDRKNVRTLHQVLSDPTDYWWRNMPEEQRNNGLRTVAILSLLIEMPRKADMRMWLDEHYGLL
;
A
#
# COMPACT_ATOMS: atom_id res chain seq x y z
N MET A 1 -11.09 14.07 17.27
CA MET A 1 -10.63 13.15 16.21
C MET A 1 -11.61 11.98 16.13
N LEU A 2 -12.47 11.95 15.11
CA LEU A 2 -13.48 10.91 14.92
C LEU A 2 -12.83 9.60 14.47
N GLY A 3 -12.76 8.63 15.37
CA GLY A 3 -12.27 7.29 15.10
C GLY A 3 -13.33 6.45 14.42
N MET A 4 -13.26 6.34 13.09
CA MET A 4 -13.84 5.19 12.41
C MET A 4 -12.99 3.94 12.68
N PRO A 5 -13.60 2.77 12.94
CA PRO A 5 -12.87 1.50 13.04
C PRO A 5 -12.10 1.25 11.73
N GLY A 6 -10.78 1.43 11.76
CA GLY A 6 -9.90 1.35 10.59
C GLY A 6 -8.78 2.40 10.62
N SER A 7 -9.05 3.61 11.14
CA SER A 7 -8.12 4.75 11.10
C SER A 7 -6.99 4.69 12.14
N ARG A 8 -7.13 3.87 13.19
CA ARG A 8 -6.13 3.81 14.28
C ARG A 8 -4.78 3.21 13.88
N LYS A 9 -4.73 2.41 12.81
CA LYS A 9 -3.48 1.83 12.27
C LYS A 9 -2.83 2.67 11.17
N ALA A 10 -3.56 3.63 10.59
CA ALA A 10 -2.99 4.60 9.66
C ALA A 10 -2.01 5.58 10.35
N LEU A 11 -2.06 5.68 11.68
CA LEU A 11 -1.14 6.49 12.48
C LEU A 11 0.32 6.02 12.48
N GLN A 12 0.67 4.86 11.90
CA GLN A 12 2.08 4.46 11.72
C GLN A 12 2.63 4.79 10.33
N ARG A 13 1.77 5.21 9.39
CA ARG A 13 2.09 5.41 7.96
C ARG A 13 1.39 6.69 7.46
N HIS A 14 1.81 7.81 8.06
CA HIS A 14 1.26 9.13 7.81
C HIS A 14 2.38 10.13 7.50
N MET A 15 1.99 11.24 6.88
CA MET A 15 2.81 12.42 6.68
C MET A 15 2.05 13.66 7.15
N GLN A 16 2.81 14.66 7.58
CA GLN A 16 2.28 15.98 7.93
C GLN A 16 2.21 16.85 6.68
N VAL A 17 1.03 17.43 6.45
CA VAL A 17 0.82 18.41 5.38
C VAL A 17 0.50 19.75 6.03
N ALA A 18 1.30 20.76 5.70
CA ALA A 18 1.03 22.14 6.06
C ALA A 18 0.03 22.74 5.07
N LEU A 19 -1.10 23.21 5.58
CA LEU A 19 -2.12 23.95 4.83
C LEU A 19 -2.01 25.43 5.18
N ALA A 20 -2.05 26.28 4.16
CA ALA A 20 -2.13 27.73 4.31
C ALA A 20 -3.35 28.26 3.57
N PHE A 21 -4.22 29.01 4.25
CA PHE A 21 -5.40 29.62 3.67
C PHE A 21 -5.74 30.92 4.38
N ASN A 22 -5.88 32.03 3.63
CA ASN A 22 -6.26 33.36 4.13
C ASN A 22 -5.58 33.77 5.46
N ASN A 23 -4.24 33.77 5.47
CA ASN A 23 -3.37 34.06 6.63
C ASN A 23 -3.46 33.08 7.81
N GLU A 24 -4.22 32.00 7.70
CA GLU A 24 -4.25 30.91 8.67
C GLU A 24 -3.39 29.74 8.20
N SER A 25 -2.75 29.06 9.14
CA SER A 25 -1.98 27.84 8.88
C SER A 25 -2.46 26.70 9.77
N ALA A 26 -2.56 25.50 9.20
CA ALA A 26 -2.87 24.28 9.92
C ALA A 26 -1.93 23.16 9.49
N ILE A 27 -1.66 22.21 10.39
CA ILE A 27 -1.00 20.94 10.06
C ILE A 27 -2.06 19.85 10.13
N ILE A 28 -2.16 19.05 9.07
CA ILE A 28 -3.00 17.86 9.05
C ILE A 28 -2.15 16.61 8.88
N GLU A 29 -2.56 15.54 9.56
CA GLU A 29 -1.98 14.21 9.39
C GLU A 29 -2.76 13.46 8.31
N VAL A 30 -2.08 13.04 7.25
CA VAL A 30 -2.68 12.25 6.16
C VAL A 30 -1.87 10.98 5.93
N PRO A 31 -2.47 9.89 5.39
CA PRO A 31 -1.68 8.72 5.02
C PRO A 31 -0.56 9.09 4.04
N ASP A 32 0.63 8.54 4.26
CA ASP A 32 1.69 8.56 3.25
C ASP A 32 1.34 7.60 2.10
N LEU A 33 2.23 7.46 1.12
CA LEU A 33 1.96 6.65 -0.07
C LEU A 33 1.60 5.19 0.25
N LEU A 34 2.36 4.52 1.11
CA LEU A 34 2.08 3.14 1.54
C LEU A 34 0.80 3.07 2.37
N GLY A 35 0.62 4.02 3.29
CA GLY A 35 -0.61 4.13 4.09
C GLY A 35 -1.85 4.28 3.22
N ALA A 36 -1.80 5.14 2.21
CA ALA A 36 -2.86 5.38 1.25
C ALA A 36 -3.16 4.12 0.42
N LEU A 37 -2.14 3.42 -0.07
CA LEU A 37 -2.29 2.16 -0.81
C LEU A 37 -3.02 1.11 0.02
N LEU A 38 -2.55 0.84 1.24
CA LEU A 38 -3.19 -0.13 2.13
C LEU A 38 -4.61 0.29 2.51
N MET A 39 -4.86 1.60 2.66
CA MET A 39 -6.19 2.14 2.92
C MET A 39 -7.13 1.89 1.73
N LYS A 40 -6.70 2.16 0.49
CA LYS A 40 -7.53 1.90 -0.71
C LYS A 40 -7.90 0.43 -0.84
N ILE A 41 -6.96 -0.47 -0.59
CA ILE A 41 -7.23 -1.92 -0.61
C ILE A 41 -8.14 -2.36 0.53
N ALA A 42 -7.98 -1.78 1.72
CA ALA A 42 -8.91 -2.04 2.81
C ALA A 42 -10.32 -1.55 2.45
N SER A 43 -10.46 -0.34 1.90
CA SER A 43 -11.75 0.20 1.45
C SER A 43 -12.40 -0.63 0.35
N TRP A 44 -11.63 -1.07 -0.65
CA TRP A 44 -12.10 -1.96 -1.72
C TRP A 44 -12.79 -3.21 -1.16
N ARG A 45 -12.18 -3.83 -0.15
CA ARG A 45 -12.69 -5.06 0.46
C ARG A 45 -13.99 -4.87 1.23
N GLU A 46 -14.22 -3.69 1.79
CA GLU A 46 -15.41 -3.38 2.60
C GLU A 46 -16.50 -2.63 1.80
N ALA A 47 -16.23 -2.26 0.55
CA ALA A 47 -17.16 -1.50 -0.28
C ALA A 47 -18.31 -2.37 -0.80
N PRO A 48 -19.59 -1.91 -0.71
CA PRO A 48 -20.70 -2.57 -1.40
C PRO A 48 -20.54 -2.49 -2.93
N GLN A 49 -21.13 -3.44 -3.65
CA GLN A 49 -21.02 -3.53 -5.11
C GLN A 49 -21.46 -2.21 -5.80
N GLY A 50 -20.67 -1.73 -6.77
CA GLY A 50 -21.02 -0.62 -7.66
C GLY A 50 -19.97 0.48 -7.84
N ASN A 51 -19.03 0.66 -6.89
CA ASN A 51 -17.93 1.65 -7.01
C ASN A 51 -16.56 1.06 -6.65
N ILE A 52 -16.44 -0.25 -6.79
CA ILE A 52 -15.28 -1.04 -6.37
C ILE A 52 -14.06 -0.79 -7.28
N ASP A 53 -14.30 -0.57 -8.58
CA ASP A 53 -13.26 -0.37 -9.59
C ASP A 53 -12.42 0.89 -9.33
N ARG A 54 -13.04 1.96 -8.81
CA ARG A 54 -12.32 3.20 -8.47
C ARG A 54 -11.22 2.96 -7.44
N HIS A 55 -11.48 2.12 -6.44
CA HIS A 55 -10.48 1.81 -5.42
C HIS A 55 -9.29 1.05 -6.01
N LEU A 56 -9.51 0.18 -7.01
CA LEU A 56 -8.42 -0.55 -7.68
C LEU A 56 -7.62 0.34 -8.62
N VAL A 57 -8.26 1.26 -9.35
CA VAL A 57 -7.56 2.26 -10.16
C VAL A 57 -6.67 3.15 -9.27
N ASP A 58 -7.19 3.63 -8.15
CA ASP A 58 -6.42 4.42 -7.19
C ASP A 58 -5.28 3.59 -6.59
N ALA A 59 -5.53 2.34 -6.21
CA ALA A 59 -4.50 1.46 -5.63
C ALA A 59 -3.38 1.13 -6.63
N ALA A 60 -3.73 0.82 -7.89
CA ALA A 60 -2.75 0.59 -8.95
C ALA A 60 -1.89 1.84 -9.19
N THR A 61 -2.52 3.02 -9.22
CA THR A 61 -1.80 4.29 -9.33
C THR A 61 -0.85 4.51 -8.16
N LEU A 62 -1.31 4.34 -6.92
CA LEU A 62 -0.46 4.50 -5.74
C LEU A 62 0.70 3.51 -5.72
N ALA A 63 0.47 2.25 -6.11
CA ALA A 63 1.53 1.25 -6.23
C ALA A 63 2.57 1.64 -7.29
N SER A 64 2.15 2.23 -8.41
CA SER A 64 3.07 2.70 -9.48
C SER A 64 3.97 3.87 -9.07
N LEU A 65 3.65 4.57 -7.99
CA LEU A 65 4.41 5.70 -7.48
C LEU A 65 5.42 5.31 -6.39
N ILE A 66 5.48 4.03 -5.99
CA ILE A 66 6.43 3.56 -4.98
C ILE A 66 7.74 3.21 -5.68
N ASP A 67 8.78 4.02 -5.47
CA ASP A 67 10.08 3.83 -6.13
C ASP A 67 10.95 2.72 -5.49
N ALA A 68 10.81 2.53 -4.17
CA ALA A 68 11.62 1.60 -3.38
C ALA A 68 10.73 0.62 -2.58
N PRO A 69 10.04 -0.32 -3.25
CA PRO A 69 9.08 -1.21 -2.59
C PRO A 69 9.71 -2.13 -1.55
N GLU A 70 11.00 -2.42 -1.61
CA GLU A 70 11.74 -3.16 -0.58
C GLU A 70 11.77 -2.38 0.74
N GLN A 71 12.01 -1.07 0.67
CA GLN A 71 12.00 -0.21 1.85
C GLN A 71 10.59 -0.08 2.41
N GLU A 72 9.58 0.00 1.54
CA GLU A 72 8.18 0.01 1.95
C GLU A 72 7.73 -1.32 2.58
N LEU A 73 8.23 -2.45 2.07
CA LEU A 73 8.00 -3.77 2.68
C LEU A 73 8.54 -3.81 4.11
N LEU A 74 9.74 -3.26 4.36
CA LEU A 74 10.32 -3.20 5.72
C LEU A 74 9.52 -2.30 6.68
N ARG A 75 8.69 -1.40 6.17
CA ARG A 75 7.75 -0.58 6.97
C ARG A 75 6.47 -1.35 7.32
N LEU A 76 6.25 -2.55 6.75
CA LEU A 76 5.15 -3.44 7.11
C LEU A 76 5.49 -4.27 8.35
N ASN A 77 4.46 -4.62 9.13
CA ASN A 77 4.63 -5.50 10.28
C ASN A 77 4.29 -6.93 9.88
N ASN A 78 5.30 -7.80 9.76
CA ASN A 78 5.13 -9.20 9.38
C ASN A 78 4.31 -10.04 10.39
N ALA A 79 4.10 -9.55 11.61
CA ALA A 79 3.23 -10.16 12.61
C ALA A 79 1.80 -9.61 12.61
N SER A 80 1.51 -8.53 11.87
CA SER A 80 0.19 -7.89 11.82
C SER A 80 -0.75 -8.62 10.86
N ASP A 81 -1.85 -9.16 11.38
CA ASP A 81 -2.90 -9.76 10.56
C ASP A 81 -3.50 -8.77 9.56
N SER A 82 -3.59 -7.49 9.94
CA SER A 82 -4.12 -6.44 9.06
C SER A 82 -3.21 -6.19 7.87
N ASP A 83 -1.89 -6.08 8.10
CA ASP A 83 -0.94 -5.81 7.02
C ASP A 83 -0.90 -7.02 6.08
N ARG A 84 -0.82 -8.24 6.62
CA ARG A 84 -0.88 -9.47 5.81
C ARG A 84 -2.20 -9.62 5.05
N LYS A 85 -3.34 -9.27 5.65
CA LYS A 85 -4.65 -9.31 4.97
C LYS A 85 -4.71 -8.30 3.82
N ASN A 86 -4.22 -7.08 4.05
CA ASN A 86 -4.19 -6.04 3.01
C ASN A 86 -3.24 -6.40 1.88
N VAL A 87 -2.01 -6.84 2.16
CA VAL A 87 -1.05 -7.29 1.15
C VAL A 87 -1.59 -8.50 0.36
N ARG A 88 -2.23 -9.47 1.03
CA ARG A 88 -2.88 -10.60 0.34
C ARG A 88 -3.96 -10.13 -0.61
N THR A 89 -4.80 -9.19 -0.16
CA THR A 89 -5.87 -8.63 -1.00
C THR A 89 -5.26 -7.87 -2.19
N LEU A 90 -4.25 -7.03 -1.94
CA LEU A 90 -3.51 -6.29 -2.98
C LEU A 90 -2.96 -7.23 -4.05
N HIS A 91 -2.25 -8.28 -3.64
CA HIS A 91 -1.70 -9.27 -4.55
C HIS A 91 -2.79 -10.01 -5.33
N GLN A 92 -3.89 -10.39 -4.68
CA GLN A 92 -4.98 -11.11 -5.35
C GLN A 92 -5.66 -10.31 -6.46
N VAL A 93 -5.74 -8.98 -6.33
CA VAL A 93 -6.58 -8.15 -7.21
C VAL A 93 -5.78 -7.29 -8.19
N LEU A 94 -4.47 -7.14 -7.99
CA LEU A 94 -3.61 -6.29 -8.82
C LEU A 94 -2.41 -7.01 -9.46
N SER A 95 -2.32 -8.34 -9.37
CA SER A 95 -1.15 -9.07 -9.94
C SER A 95 -1.26 -9.37 -11.44
N ASP A 96 -2.44 -9.29 -12.05
CA ASP A 96 -2.59 -9.55 -13.49
C ASP A 96 -2.24 -8.27 -14.29
N PRO A 97 -1.14 -8.24 -15.06
CA PRO A 97 -0.75 -7.06 -15.84
C PRO A 97 -1.74 -6.68 -16.95
N THR A 98 -2.66 -7.59 -17.30
CA THR A 98 -3.67 -7.39 -18.35
C THR A 98 -4.96 -6.76 -17.81
N ASP A 99 -5.06 -6.56 -16.50
CA ASP A 99 -6.23 -5.93 -15.88
C ASP A 99 -6.42 -4.47 -16.32
N TYR A 100 -7.68 -4.03 -16.29
CA TYR A 100 -8.09 -2.68 -16.72
C TYR A 100 -7.29 -1.56 -16.03
N TRP A 101 -6.98 -1.71 -14.74
CA TRP A 101 -6.25 -0.71 -13.94
C TRP A 101 -4.83 -0.43 -14.46
N TRP A 102 -4.25 -1.36 -15.22
CA TRP A 102 -2.89 -1.26 -15.75
C TRP A 102 -2.83 -0.85 -17.22
N ARG A 103 -3.88 -1.11 -18.01
CA ARG A 103 -3.86 -0.95 -19.47
C ARG A 103 -3.57 0.47 -19.94
N ASN A 104 -4.07 1.48 -19.21
CA ASN A 104 -3.95 2.89 -19.59
C ASN A 104 -2.73 3.58 -18.96
N MET A 105 -1.92 2.84 -18.21
CA MET A 105 -0.74 3.36 -17.53
C MET A 105 0.49 3.24 -18.45
N PRO A 106 1.38 4.25 -18.49
CA PRO A 106 2.68 4.13 -19.15
C PRO A 106 3.42 2.86 -18.69
N GLU A 107 4.13 2.21 -19.61
CA GLU A 107 4.77 0.91 -19.35
C GLU A 107 5.69 0.93 -18.13
N GLU A 108 6.50 1.98 -17.98
CA GLU A 108 7.39 2.15 -16.83
C GLU A 108 6.63 2.18 -15.50
N GLN A 109 5.57 2.98 -15.42
CA GLN A 109 4.72 3.08 -14.23
C GLN A 109 3.99 1.77 -13.94
N ARG A 110 3.47 1.10 -14.97
CA ARG A 110 2.84 -0.22 -14.84
C ARG A 110 3.83 -1.23 -14.28
N ASN A 111 5.03 -1.29 -14.84
CA ASN A 111 6.08 -2.21 -14.39
C ASN A 111 6.48 -1.92 -12.94
N ASN A 112 6.58 -0.64 -12.57
CA ASN A 112 6.87 -0.25 -11.19
C ASN A 112 5.73 -0.65 -10.22
N GLY A 113 4.47 -0.46 -10.64
CA GLY A 113 3.29 -0.85 -9.85
C GLY A 113 3.21 -2.36 -9.62
N LEU A 114 3.40 -3.14 -10.68
CA LEU A 114 3.44 -4.61 -10.60
C LEU A 114 4.61 -5.11 -9.75
N ARG A 115 5.80 -4.49 -9.89
CA ARG A 115 6.97 -4.77 -9.04
C ARG A 115 6.65 -4.51 -7.58
N THR A 116 6.02 -3.38 -7.27
CA THR A 116 5.57 -3.04 -5.91
C THR A 116 4.61 -4.08 -5.37
N VAL A 117 3.58 -4.47 -6.13
CA VAL A 117 2.63 -5.52 -5.70
C VAL A 117 3.35 -6.84 -5.43
N ALA A 118 4.27 -7.24 -6.29
CA ALA A 118 5.05 -8.46 -6.13
C ALA A 118 5.95 -8.42 -4.88
N ILE A 119 6.76 -7.37 -4.72
CA ILE A 119 7.68 -7.22 -3.57
C ILE A 119 6.89 -7.16 -2.26
N LEU A 120 5.81 -6.38 -2.17
CA LEU A 120 5.00 -6.33 -0.95
C LEU A 120 4.40 -7.70 -0.61
N SER A 121 4.05 -8.51 -1.61
CA SER A 121 3.47 -9.85 -1.42
C SER A 121 4.38 -10.84 -0.69
N LEU A 122 5.70 -10.62 -0.70
CA LEU A 122 6.66 -11.41 0.08
C LEU A 122 6.35 -11.42 1.58
N LEU A 123 5.66 -10.39 2.09
CA LEU A 123 5.16 -10.38 3.47
C LEU A 123 4.28 -11.61 3.79
N ILE A 124 3.57 -12.18 2.81
CA ILE A 124 2.65 -13.31 2.99
C ILE A 124 3.43 -14.63 3.18
N GLU A 125 4.61 -14.73 2.57
CA GLU A 125 5.50 -15.89 2.65
C GLU A 125 6.39 -15.83 3.88
N MET A 126 6.81 -14.62 4.26
CA MET A 126 7.70 -14.39 5.38
C MET A 126 7.13 -14.96 6.70
N PRO A 127 7.91 -15.74 7.47
CA PRO A 127 7.50 -16.19 8.79
C PRO A 127 7.15 -15.01 9.70
N ARG A 128 6.10 -15.15 10.51
CA ARG A 128 5.69 -14.09 11.43
C ARG A 128 6.79 -13.84 12.46
N LYS A 129 7.05 -12.56 12.76
CA LYS A 129 8.07 -12.11 13.74
C LYS A 129 9.52 -12.48 13.36
N ALA A 130 9.77 -12.94 12.14
CA ALA A 130 11.14 -13.10 11.63
C ALA A 130 11.81 -11.72 11.49
N ASP A 131 13.13 -11.70 11.53
CA ASP A 131 13.91 -10.54 11.07
C ASP A 131 13.68 -10.37 9.56
N MET A 132 12.96 -9.32 9.20
CA MET A 132 12.54 -9.09 7.82
C MET A 132 13.73 -8.84 6.90
N ARG A 133 14.78 -8.18 7.39
CA ARG A 133 15.94 -7.83 6.55
C ARG A 133 16.75 -9.08 6.25
N MET A 134 17.08 -9.84 7.29
CA MET A 134 17.81 -11.11 7.16
C MET A 134 17.07 -12.09 6.24
N TRP A 135 15.75 -12.23 6.43
CA TRP A 135 14.96 -13.14 5.61
C TRP A 135 14.93 -12.73 4.12
N LEU A 136 14.83 -11.44 3.82
CA LEU A 136 14.83 -10.93 2.44
C LEU A 136 16.19 -11.10 1.75
N ASP A 137 17.28 -10.85 2.46
CA ASP A 137 18.63 -11.08 1.93
C ASP A 137 18.85 -12.59 1.63
N GLU A 138 18.57 -13.46 2.60
CA GLU A 138 18.78 -14.91 2.46
C GLU A 138 17.97 -15.57 1.33
N HIS A 139 16.74 -15.11 1.07
CA HIS A 139 15.83 -15.77 0.13
C HIS A 139 15.74 -15.08 -1.23
N TYR A 140 16.00 -13.77 -1.28
CA TYR A 140 15.75 -12.96 -2.48
C TYR A 140 16.91 -12.03 -2.86
N GLY A 141 17.94 -11.85 -2.02
CA GLY A 141 19.08 -10.98 -2.30
C GLY A 141 18.70 -9.53 -2.55
N LEU A 142 17.69 -9.03 -1.81
CA LEU A 142 17.07 -7.71 -2.04
C LEU A 142 17.68 -6.57 -1.22
N LEU A 143 18.59 -6.84 -0.29
CA LEU A 143 19.15 -5.87 0.67
C LEU A 143 20.66 -6.02 0.79
#